data_AF-A0A5N5ZCZ8-F1
#
_entry.id   AF-A0A5N5ZCZ8-F1
#
_cell.length_a   1.000
_cell.length_b   1.000
_cell.length_c   1.000
_cell.angle_alpha   90.00
_cell.angle_beta   90.00
_cell.angle_gamma   90.00
#
_symmetry.space_group_name_H-M   'P 1'
#
loop_
_entity.id
_entity.type
_entity.pdbx_description
1 polymer ?
#
loop_
_entity_poly.entity_id
_entity_poly.type
_entity_poly.pdbx_seq_one_letter_code
_entity_poly.pdbx_strand_id
1 'polypeptide(L)'
;MDEKKYHLLFRLFTEEEGINYHDYQLGYKDDTFVLQDVFVYATGQYFSETYKDLYSLTIPSDDVEVNRNRLKSLLFFRLYRNLIVKKKYKEILALLNTLEGEFTTKRIYYITKIRIASRINEVFQLEAIDELLKAFPNDIATRLMAIDYYVMLKDYNATMQFLDDLQATTEDLFIDYIRANVAWEFEDYELAEKSYANTIKEYPGFENAKLNLMYLYDYLEKHEDNIVLLNSMIESEEYLKKDLIDFIDDSSNEFINLPKARIYNRWKKQK
;
A
#
# COMPACT_ATOMS: atom_id res chain seq x y z
N MET A 1 31.72 5.06 14.27
CA MET A 1 30.51 4.78 15.04
C MET A 1 29.46 5.69 14.44
N ASP A 2 28.63 5.16 13.55
CA ASP A 2 27.62 5.97 12.88
C ASP A 2 26.72 6.61 13.94
N GLU A 3 26.65 7.94 13.92
CA GLU A 3 25.79 8.70 14.81
C GLU A 3 24.38 8.12 14.73
N LYS A 4 23.82 7.73 15.87
CA LYS A 4 22.41 7.37 15.98
C LYS A 4 21.61 8.59 15.51
N LYS A 5 21.09 8.53 14.29
CA LYS A 5 20.19 9.54 13.77
C LYS A 5 18.83 9.34 14.41
N TYR A 6 18.09 10.42 14.59
CA TYR A 6 16.70 10.35 15.03
C TYR A 6 15.83 10.17 13.79
N HIS A 7 14.81 9.34 13.92
CA HIS A 7 13.90 9.00 12.83
C HIS A 7 12.46 9.22 13.28
N LEU A 8 11.62 9.72 12.39
CA LEU A 8 10.17 9.74 12.55
C LEU A 8 9.55 8.93 11.43
N LEU A 9 8.92 7.82 11.77
CA LEU A 9 8.23 6.97 10.81
C LEU A 9 6.74 7.36 10.74
N PHE A 10 6.27 7.69 9.55
CA PHE A 10 4.86 7.98 9.29
C PHE A 10 4.27 6.90 8.39
N ARG A 11 3.20 6.25 8.87
CA ARG A 11 2.33 5.42 8.04
C ARG A 11 1.38 6.33 7.26
N LEU A 12 1.34 6.13 5.95
CA LEU A 12 0.34 6.65 5.04
C LEU A 12 -0.54 5.49 4.61
N PHE A 13 -1.86 5.64 4.73
CA PHE A 13 -2.79 4.57 4.39
C PHE A 13 -4.04 5.14 3.75
N THR A 14 -4.47 4.53 2.65
CA THR A 14 -5.82 4.66 2.10
C THR A 14 -6.30 3.29 1.62
N GLU A 15 -7.61 3.09 1.50
CA GLU A 15 -8.15 1.83 0.95
C GLU A 15 -7.75 1.63 -0.51
N GLU A 16 -7.68 2.70 -1.31
CA GLU A 16 -7.38 2.64 -2.74
C GLU A 16 -5.89 2.47 -3.05
N GLU A 17 -5.02 3.15 -2.30
CA GLU A 17 -3.57 3.16 -2.56
C GLU A 17 -2.79 2.19 -1.64
N GLY A 18 -3.47 1.56 -0.69
CA GLY A 18 -2.86 0.67 0.30
C GLY A 18 -1.98 1.42 1.29
N ILE A 19 -0.93 0.75 1.76
CA ILE A 19 -0.02 1.26 2.79
C ILE A 19 1.28 1.78 2.18
N ASN A 20 1.81 2.85 2.73
CA ASN A 20 3.14 3.37 2.45
C ASN A 20 3.76 3.91 3.74
N TYR A 21 5.08 3.98 3.78
CA TYR A 21 5.84 4.49 4.91
C TYR A 21 6.82 5.55 4.44
N HIS A 22 6.87 6.66 5.18
CA HIS A 22 7.88 7.69 5.03
C HIS A 22 8.69 7.74 6.32
N ASP A 23 9.99 7.45 6.22
CA ASP A 23 10.93 7.54 7.32
C ASP A 23 11.73 8.84 7.20
N TYR A 24 11.43 9.79 8.09
CA TYR A 24 12.02 11.11 8.12
C TYR A 24 13.27 11.10 8.99
N GLN A 25 14.43 11.22 8.36
CA GLN A 25 15.71 11.28 9.04
C GLN A 25 15.96 12.70 9.55
N LEU A 26 16.16 12.83 10.85
CA LEU A 26 16.42 14.11 11.52
C LEU A 26 17.89 14.29 11.85
N GLY A 27 18.36 15.51 11.67
CA GLY A 27 19.60 16.02 12.23
C GLY A 27 19.32 16.93 13.41
N TYR A 28 20.29 17.07 14.32
CA TYR A 28 20.22 18.04 15.39
C TYR A 28 21.29 19.12 15.17
N LYS A 29 20.86 20.38 15.02
CA LYS A 29 21.74 21.51 14.74
C LYS A 29 21.20 22.77 15.41
N ASP A 30 22.08 23.55 16.04
CA ASP A 30 21.76 24.83 16.68
C ASP A 30 20.54 24.71 17.63
N ASP A 31 20.57 23.69 18.50
CA ASP A 31 19.51 23.32 19.44
C ASP A 31 18.13 23.00 18.82
N THR A 32 18.08 22.74 17.51
CA THR A 32 16.85 22.41 16.78
C THR A 32 16.97 21.12 15.99
N PHE A 33 15.87 20.36 15.93
CA PHE A 33 15.77 19.26 14.97
C PHE A 33 15.50 19.83 13.58
N VAL A 34 16.27 19.36 12.60
CA VAL A 34 16.13 19.69 11.19
C VAL A 34 15.90 18.41 10.39
N LEU A 35 14.98 18.45 9.43
CA LEU A 35 14.81 17.34 8.49
C LEU A 35 16.01 17.27 7.57
N GLN A 36 16.70 16.12 7.53
CA GLN A 36 17.82 15.88 6.63
C GLN A 36 17.37 15.25 5.32
N ASP A 37 16.53 14.21 5.40
CA ASP A 37 16.03 13.49 4.25
C ASP A 37 14.79 12.66 4.61
N VAL A 38 14.12 12.11 3.61
CA VAL A 38 12.97 11.22 3.78
C VAL A 38 13.18 9.98 2.93
N PHE A 39 13.18 8.81 3.56
CA PHE A 39 13.14 7.53 2.87
C PHE A 39 11.69 7.12 2.61
N VAL A 40 11.35 6.88 1.34
CA VAL A 40 9.97 6.57 0.93
C VAL A 40 9.91 5.10 0.52
N TYR A 41 9.21 4.28 1.31
CA TYR A 41 9.13 2.82 1.11
C TYR A 41 8.51 2.46 -0.24
N ALA A 42 7.46 3.16 -0.68
CA ALA A 42 6.87 2.92 -2.01
C ALA A 42 7.77 3.27 -3.20
N THR A 43 8.96 3.86 -2.97
CA THR A 43 9.97 4.06 -4.03
C THR A 43 11.28 3.35 -3.73
N GLY A 44 11.41 2.85 -2.51
CA GLY A 44 12.60 2.23 -2.01
C GLY A 44 13.85 3.11 -1.99
N GLN A 45 13.72 4.43 -1.81
CA GLN A 45 14.86 5.33 -1.85
C GLN A 45 14.63 6.60 -1.05
N TYR A 46 15.73 7.29 -0.77
CA TYR A 46 15.66 8.63 -0.22
C TYR A 46 15.14 9.63 -1.25
N PHE A 47 14.44 10.66 -0.77
CA PHE A 47 13.97 11.74 -1.62
C PHE A 47 15.13 12.48 -2.29
N SER A 48 16.24 12.70 -1.56
CA SER A 48 17.45 13.29 -2.13
C SER A 48 18.08 12.44 -3.24
N GLU A 49 18.05 11.10 -3.11
CA GLU A 49 18.55 10.18 -4.15
C GLU A 49 17.69 10.28 -5.42
N THR A 50 16.37 10.30 -5.26
CA THR A 50 15.44 10.53 -6.37
C THR A 50 15.75 11.85 -7.08
N TYR A 51 15.95 12.91 -6.30
CA TYR A 51 16.24 14.23 -6.82
C TYR A 51 17.59 14.27 -7.54
N LYS A 52 18.61 13.62 -6.97
CA LYS A 52 19.94 13.49 -7.54
C LYS A 52 19.90 12.75 -8.89
N ASP A 53 19.17 11.64 -8.98
CA ASP A 53 19.02 10.87 -10.21
C ASP A 53 18.31 11.66 -11.32
N LEU A 54 17.32 12.49 -10.97
CA LEU A 54 16.66 13.37 -11.95
C LEU A 54 17.55 14.56 -12.33
N TYR A 55 18.26 15.15 -11.36
CA TYR A 55 19.15 16.27 -11.59
C TYR A 55 20.35 15.88 -12.46
N SER A 56 20.89 14.67 -12.30
CA SER A 56 22.04 14.20 -13.09
C SER A 56 21.75 14.16 -14.59
N LEU A 57 20.48 13.98 -14.99
CA LEU A 57 20.06 14.06 -16.39
C LEU A 57 20.29 15.43 -17.02
N THR A 58 20.45 16.48 -16.20
CA THR A 58 20.66 17.86 -16.66
C THR A 58 22.14 18.28 -16.68
N ILE A 59 23.02 17.48 -16.07
CA ILE A 59 24.45 17.77 -16.01
C ILE A 59 25.08 17.32 -17.34
N PRO A 60 25.80 18.20 -18.06
CA PRO A 60 26.54 17.79 -19.26
C PRO A 60 27.67 16.80 -18.93
N SER A 61 27.90 15.84 -19.81
CA SER A 61 29.06 14.95 -19.85
C SER A 61 29.99 15.35 -21.00
N ASP A 62 31.27 14.99 -20.94
CA ASP A 62 32.16 15.07 -22.10
C ASP A 62 31.82 14.01 -23.15
N ASP A 63 31.08 12.96 -22.76
CA ASP A 63 30.60 11.90 -23.64
C ASP A 63 29.30 12.31 -24.36
N VAL A 64 29.37 12.39 -25.69
CA VAL A 64 28.26 12.76 -26.57
C VAL A 64 27.09 11.78 -26.49
N GLU A 65 27.35 10.48 -26.36
CA GLU A 65 26.31 9.46 -26.31
C GLU A 65 25.59 9.50 -24.95
N VAL A 66 26.31 9.76 -23.86
CA VAL A 66 25.71 10.02 -22.55
C VAL A 66 24.76 11.22 -22.61
N ASN A 67 25.21 12.33 -23.21
CA ASN A 67 24.37 13.53 -23.37
C ASN A 67 23.13 13.26 -24.23
N ARG A 68 23.27 12.49 -25.31
CA ARG A 68 22.16 12.09 -26.17
C ARG A 68 21.11 11.30 -25.41
N ASN A 69 21.54 10.32 -24.61
CA ASN A 69 20.63 9.48 -23.82
C ASN A 69 19.96 10.27 -22.69
N ARG A 70 20.68 11.16 -22.02
CA ARG A 70 20.09 12.11 -21.06
C ARG A 70 19.01 13.00 -21.70
N LEU A 71 19.28 13.52 -22.91
CA LEU A 71 18.29 14.31 -23.66
C LEU A 71 17.04 13.50 -24.01
N LYS A 72 17.18 12.24 -24.44
CA LYS A 72 16.02 11.34 -24.67
C LYS A 72 15.18 11.20 -23.40
N SER A 73 15.79 10.98 -22.24
CA SER A 73 15.09 10.84 -20.96
C SER A 73 14.36 12.14 -20.55
N LEU A 74 14.98 13.31 -20.75
CA LEU A 74 14.32 14.60 -20.51
C LEU A 74 13.12 14.82 -21.44
N LEU A 75 13.26 14.46 -22.72
CA LEU A 75 12.15 14.52 -23.70
C LEU A 75 11.03 13.55 -23.33
N PHE A 76 11.35 12.37 -22.81
CA PHE A 76 10.36 11.43 -22.27
C PHE A 76 9.52 12.11 -21.19
N PHE A 77 10.11 12.73 -20.17
CA PHE A 77 9.34 13.38 -19.10
C PHE A 77 8.46 14.54 -19.60
N ARG A 78 8.92 15.28 -20.61
CA ARG A 78 8.10 16.31 -21.26
C ARG A 78 6.88 15.69 -21.98
N LEU A 79 7.07 14.59 -22.69
CA LEU A 79 5.99 13.91 -23.42
C LEU A 79 5.04 13.16 -22.47
N TYR A 80 5.57 12.54 -21.42
CA TYR A 80 4.85 11.84 -20.36
C TYR A 80 3.70 12.69 -19.82
N ARG A 81 3.98 13.95 -19.46
CA ARG A 81 2.96 14.88 -18.92
C ARG A 81 1.79 15.12 -19.89
N ASN A 82 2.06 15.16 -21.19
CA ASN A 82 1.00 15.35 -22.19
C ASN A 82 0.20 14.07 -22.44
N LEU A 83 0.88 12.92 -22.43
CA LEU A 83 0.27 11.62 -22.71
C LEU A 83 -0.56 11.11 -21.52
N ILE A 84 -0.13 11.39 -20.28
CA ILE A 84 -0.84 10.95 -19.07
C ILE A 84 -2.22 11.61 -18.96
N VAL A 85 -2.33 12.91 -19.28
CA VAL A 85 -3.62 13.64 -19.34
C VAL A 85 -4.55 13.03 -20.38
N LYS A 86 -3.98 12.51 -21.47
CA LYS A 86 -4.72 11.83 -22.55
C LYS A 86 -4.96 10.34 -22.28
N LYS A 87 -4.54 9.82 -21.11
CA LYS A 87 -4.65 8.40 -20.72
C LYS A 87 -4.03 7.43 -21.74
N LYS A 88 -2.99 7.86 -22.46
CA LYS A 88 -2.31 7.07 -23.52
C LYS A 88 -1.23 6.14 -22.95
N TYR A 89 -1.57 5.32 -21.96
CA TYR A 89 -0.60 4.57 -21.16
C TYR A 89 0.30 3.61 -21.96
N LYS A 90 -0.26 2.93 -22.97
CA LYS A 90 0.53 2.04 -23.86
C LYS A 90 1.58 2.81 -24.67
N GLU A 91 1.26 4.01 -25.14
CA GLU A 91 2.21 4.87 -25.88
C GLU A 91 3.32 5.37 -24.94
N ILE A 92 2.98 5.70 -23.68
CA ILE A 92 3.96 6.10 -22.67
C ILE A 92 4.91 4.94 -22.36
N LEU A 93 4.38 3.74 -22.15
CA LEU A 93 5.19 2.55 -21.86
C LEU A 93 6.13 2.23 -23.02
N ALA A 94 5.63 2.30 -24.26
CA ALA A 94 6.46 2.12 -25.45
C ALA A 94 7.61 3.14 -25.49
N LEU A 95 7.33 4.42 -25.23
CA LEU A 95 8.36 5.46 -25.19
C LEU A 95 9.40 5.21 -24.08
N LEU A 96 8.94 4.83 -22.89
CA LEU A 96 9.82 4.52 -21.75
C LEU A 96 10.77 3.36 -22.07
N ASN A 97 10.26 2.33 -22.75
CA ASN A 97 11.06 1.16 -23.16
C ASN A 97 12.10 1.47 -24.25
N THR A 98 12.05 2.64 -24.90
CA THR A 98 13.10 3.09 -25.85
C THR A 98 14.23 3.86 -25.19
N LEU A 99 14.14 4.15 -23.90
CA LEU A 99 15.20 4.85 -23.18
C LEU A 99 16.40 3.92 -22.98
N GLU A 100 17.59 4.52 -22.95
CA GLU A 100 18.88 3.85 -22.78
C GLU A 100 19.77 4.69 -21.85
N GLY A 101 20.89 4.12 -21.42
CA GLY A 101 21.91 4.82 -20.64
C GLY A 101 21.64 4.82 -19.14
N GLU A 102 22.29 5.74 -18.40
CA GLU A 102 22.30 5.71 -16.94
C GLU A 102 20.91 5.74 -16.29
N PHE A 103 19.93 6.37 -16.93
CA PHE A 103 18.57 6.51 -16.39
C PHE A 103 17.87 5.16 -16.22
N THR A 104 18.06 4.22 -17.15
CA THR A 104 17.37 2.92 -17.11
C THR A 104 17.90 2.00 -16.01
N THR A 105 19.01 2.38 -15.38
CA THR A 105 19.59 1.66 -14.23
C THR A 105 19.08 2.19 -12.88
N LYS A 106 18.29 3.28 -12.88
CA LYS A 106 17.82 3.95 -11.66
C LYS A 106 16.48 3.39 -11.19
N ARG A 107 16.23 3.34 -9.89
CA ARG A 107 14.92 2.91 -9.34
C ARG A 107 13.78 3.72 -9.92
N ILE A 108 13.94 5.05 -10.06
CA ILE A 108 12.91 5.92 -10.61
C ILE A 108 12.42 5.50 -12.01
N TYR A 109 13.26 4.86 -12.84
CA TYR A 109 12.85 4.30 -14.13
C TYR A 109 11.83 3.17 -13.93
N TYR A 110 12.16 2.19 -13.09
CA TYR A 110 11.29 1.05 -12.79
C TYR A 110 10.01 1.48 -12.07
N ILE A 111 10.09 2.38 -11.08
CA ILE A 111 8.92 2.93 -10.39
C ILE A 111 7.98 3.62 -11.38
N THR A 112 8.54 4.41 -12.31
CA THR A 112 7.76 5.05 -13.38
C THR A 112 7.10 3.99 -14.27
N LYS A 113 7.83 2.94 -14.64
CA LYS A 113 7.33 1.82 -15.43
C LYS A 113 6.15 1.12 -14.75
N ILE A 114 6.26 0.77 -13.48
CA ILE A 114 5.21 0.14 -12.67
C ILE A 114 3.95 1.01 -12.64
N ARG A 115 4.09 2.31 -12.37
CA ARG A 115 2.96 3.26 -12.33
C ARG A 115 2.22 3.40 -13.66
N ILE A 116 2.94 3.32 -14.78
CA ILE A 116 2.30 3.35 -16.12
C ILE A 116 1.63 2.01 -16.40
N ALA A 117 2.31 0.91 -16.08
CA ALA A 117 1.87 -0.44 -16.33
C ALA A 117 0.59 -0.79 -15.57
N SER A 118 0.47 -0.38 -14.30
CA SER A 118 -0.75 -0.56 -13.50
C SER A 118 -1.99 0.15 -14.06
N ARG A 119 -1.80 1.17 -14.90
CA ARG A 119 -2.90 1.83 -15.62
C ARG A 119 -3.29 1.14 -16.93
N ILE A 120 -2.55 0.11 -17.35
CA ILE A 120 -2.85 -0.71 -18.52
C ILE A 120 -3.62 -1.95 -18.10
N ASN A 121 -2.98 -2.83 -17.32
CA ASN A 121 -3.58 -4.01 -16.68
C ASN A 121 -2.57 -4.66 -15.71
N GLU A 122 -3.07 -5.66 -14.99
CA GLU A 122 -2.31 -6.46 -14.01
C GLU A 122 -1.09 -7.18 -14.61
N VAL A 123 -1.20 -7.72 -15.83
CA VAL A 123 -0.08 -8.44 -16.48
C VAL A 123 1.12 -7.53 -16.70
N PHE A 124 0.90 -6.33 -17.26
CA PHE A 124 1.99 -5.36 -17.45
C PHE A 124 2.56 -4.89 -16.11
N GLN A 125 1.70 -4.72 -15.09
CA GLN A 125 2.15 -4.34 -13.75
C GLN A 125 3.06 -5.41 -13.15
N LEU A 126 2.68 -6.68 -13.24
CA LEU A 126 3.44 -7.81 -12.72
C LEU A 126 4.81 -7.90 -13.39
N GLU A 127 4.86 -7.79 -14.73
CA GLU A 127 6.12 -7.76 -15.49
C GLU A 127 7.02 -6.60 -15.06
N ALA A 128 6.45 -5.41 -14.85
CA ALA A 128 7.23 -4.24 -14.44
C ALA A 128 7.78 -4.36 -13.01
N ILE A 129 7.04 -4.99 -12.08
CA ILE A 129 7.52 -5.25 -10.72
C ILE A 129 8.60 -6.34 -10.73
N ASP A 130 8.41 -7.42 -11.50
CA ASP A 130 9.41 -8.47 -11.69
C ASP A 130 10.75 -7.91 -12.19
N GLU A 131 10.71 -6.99 -13.15
CA GLU A 131 11.91 -6.29 -13.63
C GLU A 131 12.61 -5.48 -12.53
N LEU A 132 11.86 -4.77 -11.67
CA LEU A 132 12.43 -4.05 -10.53
C LEU A 132 13.10 -5.02 -9.55
N LEU A 133 12.40 -6.09 -9.16
CA LEU A 133 12.92 -7.07 -8.21
C LEU A 133 14.18 -7.77 -8.74
N LYS A 134 14.26 -8.05 -10.05
CA LYS A 134 15.47 -8.59 -10.67
C LYS A 134 16.62 -7.58 -10.72
N ALA A 135 16.32 -6.30 -10.90
CA ALA A 135 17.32 -5.25 -10.90
C ALA A 135 17.85 -4.94 -9.48
N PHE A 136 17.03 -5.16 -8.45
CA PHE A 136 17.33 -4.86 -7.04
C PHE A 136 16.98 -6.03 -6.09
N PRO A 137 17.59 -7.22 -6.23
CA PRO A 137 17.10 -8.46 -5.61
C PRO A 137 17.26 -8.57 -4.08
N ASN A 138 18.09 -7.73 -3.47
CA ASN A 138 18.33 -7.75 -2.01
C ASN A 138 17.94 -6.43 -1.34
N ASP A 139 17.14 -5.61 -2.03
CA ASP A 139 16.83 -4.28 -1.57
C ASP A 139 15.64 -4.30 -0.62
N ILE A 140 15.90 -4.00 0.66
CA ILE A 140 14.87 -3.84 1.69
C ILE A 140 13.77 -2.88 1.23
N ALA A 141 14.17 -1.91 0.41
CA ALA A 141 13.36 -0.85 -0.09
C ALA A 141 12.29 -1.32 -1.11
N THR A 142 12.41 -2.52 -1.67
CA THR A 142 11.39 -3.11 -2.56
C THR A 142 10.43 -4.04 -1.84
N ARG A 143 10.58 -4.27 -0.53
CA ARG A 143 9.73 -5.19 0.26
C ARG A 143 8.25 -4.86 0.19
N LEU A 144 7.90 -3.56 0.24
CA LEU A 144 6.49 -3.15 0.12
C LEU A 144 5.90 -3.53 -1.24
N MET A 145 6.65 -3.37 -2.33
CA MET A 145 6.21 -3.82 -3.66
C MET A 145 6.20 -5.34 -3.81
N ALA A 146 7.07 -6.03 -3.09
CA ALA A 146 7.09 -7.49 -3.09
C ALA A 146 5.78 -8.06 -2.55
N ILE A 147 5.14 -7.42 -1.56
CA ILE A 147 3.82 -7.84 -1.06
C ILE A 147 2.80 -7.87 -2.20
N ASP A 148 2.61 -6.75 -2.92
CA ASP A 148 1.68 -6.68 -4.06
C ASP A 148 2.03 -7.72 -5.13
N TYR A 149 3.31 -7.88 -5.43
CA TYR A 149 3.80 -8.85 -6.40
C TYR A 149 3.42 -10.29 -6.05
N TYR A 150 3.63 -10.71 -4.80
CA TYR A 150 3.33 -12.08 -4.37
C TYR A 150 1.83 -12.30 -4.16
N VAL A 151 1.06 -11.26 -3.81
CA VAL A 151 -0.42 -11.31 -3.87
C VAL A 151 -0.89 -11.58 -5.29
N MET A 152 -0.37 -10.86 -6.28
CA MET A 152 -0.72 -11.05 -7.70
C MET A 152 -0.30 -12.44 -8.22
N LEU A 153 0.82 -12.99 -7.73
CA LEU A 153 1.24 -14.35 -8.03
C LEU A 153 0.45 -15.45 -7.29
N LYS A 154 -0.45 -15.06 -6.37
CA LYS A 154 -1.15 -15.97 -5.47
C LYS A 154 -0.19 -16.82 -4.62
N ASP A 155 0.96 -16.27 -4.25
CA ASP A 155 1.91 -16.91 -3.34
C ASP A 155 1.66 -16.44 -1.89
N TYR A 156 0.80 -17.18 -1.20
CA TYR A 156 0.41 -16.89 0.19
C TYR A 156 1.62 -16.86 1.13
N ASN A 157 2.52 -17.85 1.04
CA ASN A 157 3.65 -17.99 1.96
C ASN A 157 4.63 -16.83 1.81
N ALA A 158 4.98 -16.47 0.56
CA ALA A 158 5.84 -15.33 0.31
C ALA A 158 5.19 -14.04 0.78
N THR A 159 3.89 -13.85 0.50
CA THR A 159 3.15 -12.67 0.94
C THR A 159 3.18 -12.50 2.46
N MET A 160 2.89 -13.56 3.22
CA MET A 160 2.91 -13.52 4.68
C MET A 160 4.32 -13.24 5.21
N GLN A 161 5.36 -13.85 4.63
CA GLN A 161 6.74 -13.57 5.01
C GLN A 161 7.12 -12.09 4.82
N PHE A 162 6.73 -11.47 3.70
CA PHE A 162 7.01 -10.05 3.47
C PHE A 162 6.21 -9.12 4.39
N LEU A 163 4.99 -9.51 4.79
CA LEU A 163 4.24 -8.78 5.81
C LEU A 163 4.92 -8.85 7.19
N ASP A 164 5.42 -10.02 7.57
CA ASP A 164 6.17 -10.19 8.83
C ASP A 164 7.47 -9.38 8.83
N ASP A 165 8.22 -9.41 7.72
CA ASP A 165 9.43 -8.60 7.55
C ASP A 165 9.14 -7.09 7.61
N LEU A 166 8.03 -6.65 7.00
CA LEU A 166 7.60 -5.26 7.02
C LEU A 166 7.26 -4.83 8.45
N GLN A 167 6.43 -5.60 9.16
CA GLN A 167 6.07 -5.34 10.55
C GLN A 167 7.29 -5.34 11.47
N ALA A 168 8.23 -6.27 11.30
CA ALA A 168 9.46 -6.30 12.08
C ALA A 168 10.36 -5.08 11.83
N THR A 169 10.29 -4.49 10.63
CA THR A 169 11.10 -3.32 10.26
C THR A 169 10.45 -2.02 10.73
N THR A 170 9.12 -1.90 10.66
CA THR A 170 8.39 -0.68 11.00
C THR A 170 7.88 -0.66 12.44
N GLU A 171 7.85 -1.81 13.10
CA GLU A 171 7.19 -2.04 14.39
C GLU A 171 5.70 -1.66 14.38
N ASP A 172 5.09 -1.53 13.20
CA ASP A 172 3.74 -1.04 13.03
C ASP A 172 2.71 -2.17 13.13
N LEU A 173 1.92 -2.15 14.21
CA LEU A 173 0.85 -3.13 14.43
C LEU A 173 -0.30 -3.00 13.44
N PHE A 174 -0.43 -1.88 12.72
CA PHE A 174 -1.47 -1.73 11.68
C PHE A 174 -1.26 -2.69 10.50
N ILE A 175 -0.08 -3.31 10.38
CA ILE A 175 0.13 -4.40 9.42
C ILE A 175 -0.85 -5.56 9.63
N ASP A 176 -1.38 -5.76 10.85
CA ASP A 176 -2.44 -6.75 11.08
C ASP A 176 -3.70 -6.49 10.24
N TYR A 177 -4.03 -5.23 9.93
CA TYR A 177 -5.17 -4.93 9.05
C TYR A 177 -4.89 -5.38 7.61
N ILE A 178 -3.68 -5.11 7.11
CA ILE A 178 -3.26 -5.54 5.77
C ILE A 178 -3.21 -7.06 5.71
N ARG A 179 -2.66 -7.71 6.75
CA ARG A 179 -2.62 -9.16 6.91
C ARG A 179 -4.02 -9.75 6.89
N ALA A 180 -5.00 -9.11 7.54
CA ALA A 180 -6.39 -9.58 7.53
C ALA A 180 -7.02 -9.56 6.14
N ASN A 181 -6.86 -8.44 5.40
CA ASN A 181 -7.37 -8.30 4.03
C ASN A 181 -6.74 -9.35 3.10
N VAL A 182 -5.42 -9.55 3.20
CA VAL A 182 -4.69 -10.54 2.40
C VAL A 182 -5.12 -11.96 2.79
N ALA A 183 -5.21 -12.28 4.08
CA ALA A 183 -5.65 -13.58 4.54
C ALA A 183 -7.06 -13.93 4.03
N TRP A 184 -7.97 -12.95 4.01
CA TRP A 184 -9.29 -13.11 3.36
C TRP A 184 -9.13 -13.46 1.87
N GLU A 185 -8.36 -12.69 1.11
CA GLU A 185 -8.14 -12.92 -0.33
C GLU A 185 -7.57 -14.33 -0.63
N PHE A 186 -6.85 -14.91 0.33
CA PHE A 186 -6.31 -16.27 0.27
C PHE A 186 -7.17 -17.32 0.97
N GLU A 187 -8.39 -16.97 1.38
CA GLU A 187 -9.37 -17.84 2.05
C GLU A 187 -8.91 -18.38 3.42
N ASP A 188 -7.88 -17.77 4.03
CA ASP A 188 -7.46 -18.03 5.41
C ASP A 188 -8.28 -17.18 6.38
N TYR A 189 -9.54 -17.56 6.53
CA TYR A 189 -10.50 -16.80 7.31
C TYR A 189 -10.22 -16.79 8.82
N GLU A 190 -9.53 -17.82 9.35
CA GLU A 190 -9.12 -17.85 10.75
C GLU A 190 -8.07 -16.77 11.03
N LEU A 191 -7.06 -16.66 10.17
CA LEU A 191 -6.07 -15.61 10.29
C LEU A 191 -6.68 -14.22 10.03
N ALA A 192 -7.60 -14.11 9.07
CA ALA A 192 -8.29 -12.86 8.79
C ALA A 192 -9.05 -12.33 10.02
N GLU A 193 -9.87 -13.18 10.63
CA GLU A 193 -10.64 -12.85 11.84
C GLU A 193 -9.72 -12.41 12.98
N LYS A 194 -8.67 -13.20 13.27
CA LYS A 194 -7.71 -12.88 14.32
C LYS A 194 -7.01 -11.54 14.08
N SER A 195 -6.63 -11.27 12.84
CA SER A 195 -5.87 -10.07 12.49
C SER A 195 -6.75 -8.81 12.48
N TYR A 196 -8.02 -8.90 12.05
CA TYR A 196 -8.99 -7.82 12.25
C TYR A 196 -9.25 -7.55 13.74
N ALA A 197 -9.46 -8.60 14.54
CA ALA A 197 -9.68 -8.46 15.98
C ALA A 197 -8.49 -7.78 16.69
N ASN A 198 -7.26 -8.14 16.32
CA ASN A 198 -6.06 -7.45 16.78
C ASN A 198 -6.04 -5.97 16.36
N THR A 199 -6.38 -5.69 15.10
CA THR A 199 -6.44 -4.30 14.60
C THR A 199 -7.45 -3.47 15.40
N ILE A 200 -8.65 -4.00 15.67
CA ILE A 200 -9.68 -3.31 16.47
C ILE A 200 -9.18 -3.05 17.90
N LYS A 201 -8.43 -4.00 18.47
CA LYS A 201 -7.86 -3.84 19.82
C LYS A 201 -6.79 -2.74 19.88
N GLU A 202 -5.89 -2.69 18.91
CA GLU A 202 -4.77 -1.74 18.91
C GLU A 202 -5.18 -0.36 18.33
N TYR A 203 -6.19 -0.33 17.47
CA TYR A 203 -6.72 0.86 16.80
C TYR A 203 -8.26 0.91 16.90
N PRO A 204 -8.85 1.10 18.10
CA PRO A 204 -10.30 1.04 18.30
C PRO A 204 -11.10 2.05 17.47
N GLY A 205 -10.52 3.21 17.15
CA GLY A 205 -11.16 4.20 16.27
C GLY A 205 -11.01 3.94 14.77
N PHE A 206 -10.43 2.81 14.35
CA PHE A 206 -10.28 2.46 12.94
C PHE A 206 -11.45 1.58 12.47
N GLU A 207 -12.49 2.24 11.96
CA GLU A 207 -13.78 1.60 11.69
C GLU A 207 -13.74 0.51 10.63
N ASN A 208 -12.86 0.63 9.64
CA ASN A 208 -12.78 -0.33 8.55
C ASN A 208 -12.44 -1.75 9.03
N ALA A 209 -11.67 -1.90 10.11
CA ALA A 209 -11.40 -3.22 10.67
C ALA A 209 -12.67 -3.86 11.26
N LYS A 210 -13.55 -3.07 11.88
CA LYS A 210 -14.84 -3.54 12.39
C LYS A 210 -15.78 -3.90 11.25
N LEU A 211 -15.88 -3.03 10.24
CA LEU A 211 -16.72 -3.26 9.06
C LEU A 211 -16.29 -4.53 8.31
N ASN A 212 -14.99 -4.69 8.03
CA ASN A 212 -14.50 -5.88 7.37
C ASN A 212 -14.71 -7.14 8.22
N LEU A 213 -14.52 -7.06 9.55
CA LEU A 213 -14.83 -8.20 10.42
C LEU A 213 -16.32 -8.56 10.41
N MET A 214 -17.21 -7.56 10.34
CA MET A 214 -18.65 -7.80 10.17
C MET A 214 -18.96 -8.48 8.83
N TYR A 215 -18.35 -8.03 7.73
CA TYR A 215 -18.52 -8.67 6.43
C TYR A 215 -17.97 -10.10 6.42
N LEU A 216 -16.85 -10.36 7.10
CA LEU A 216 -16.30 -11.70 7.24
C LEU A 216 -17.27 -12.61 8.00
N TYR A 217 -17.82 -12.14 9.13
CA TYR A 217 -18.82 -12.91 9.88
C TYR A 217 -20.12 -13.12 9.11
N ASP A 218 -20.55 -12.15 8.30
CA ASP A 218 -21.68 -12.30 7.41
C ASP A 218 -21.43 -13.40 6.36
N TYR A 219 -20.27 -13.35 5.70
CA TYR A 219 -19.85 -14.30 4.70
C TYR A 219 -19.78 -15.73 5.25
N LEU A 220 -19.23 -15.90 6.46
CA LEU A 220 -19.10 -17.20 7.14
C LEU A 220 -20.37 -17.63 7.89
N GLU A 221 -21.45 -16.87 7.82
CA GLU A 221 -22.69 -17.09 8.59
C GLU A 221 -22.49 -17.16 10.12
N LYS A 222 -21.41 -16.54 10.63
CA LYS A 222 -21.12 -16.36 12.07
C LYS A 222 -21.99 -15.25 12.68
N HIS A 223 -23.30 -15.40 12.58
CA HIS A 223 -24.25 -14.35 12.95
C HIS A 223 -24.20 -13.99 14.44
N GLU A 224 -23.98 -14.98 15.31
CA GLU A 224 -23.80 -14.78 16.75
C GLU A 224 -22.62 -13.84 17.04
N ASP A 225 -21.46 -14.09 16.43
CA ASP A 225 -20.25 -13.27 16.59
C ASP A 225 -20.46 -11.86 16.04
N ASN A 226 -21.21 -11.73 14.94
CA ASN A 226 -21.59 -10.44 14.40
C ASN A 226 -22.47 -9.64 15.40
N ILE A 227 -23.43 -10.29 16.07
CA ILE A 227 -24.23 -9.64 17.13
C ILE A 227 -23.35 -9.21 18.31
N VAL A 228 -22.35 -10.01 18.69
CA VAL A 228 -21.41 -9.64 19.75
C VAL A 228 -20.64 -8.38 19.36
N LEU A 229 -20.10 -8.33 18.13
CA LEU A 229 -19.38 -7.16 17.62
C LEU A 229 -20.29 -5.92 17.58
N LEU A 230 -21.53 -6.04 17.08
CA LEU A 230 -22.50 -4.94 17.06
C LEU A 230 -22.82 -4.39 18.45
N ASN A 231 -22.98 -5.26 19.45
CA ASN A 231 -23.19 -4.81 20.82
C ASN A 231 -21.96 -4.06 21.35
N SER A 232 -20.76 -4.55 21.07
CA SER A 232 -19.53 -3.86 21.49
C SER A 232 -19.41 -2.44 20.90
N MET A 233 -19.84 -2.25 19.64
CA MET A 233 -19.87 -0.94 18.96
C MET A 233 -20.92 0.02 19.55
N ILE A 234 -21.99 -0.51 20.16
CA ILE A 234 -22.98 0.29 20.88
C ILE A 234 -22.46 0.64 22.28
N GLU A 235 -21.85 -0.33 22.96
CA GLU A 235 -21.29 -0.16 24.31
C GLU A 235 -20.10 0.82 24.34
N SER A 236 -19.36 0.94 23.24
CA SER A 236 -18.30 1.94 23.08
C SER A 236 -18.82 3.37 22.85
N GLU A 237 -20.14 3.55 22.73
CA GLU A 237 -20.80 4.81 22.35
C GLU A 237 -20.37 5.36 20.97
N GLU A 238 -19.69 4.56 20.16
CA GLU A 238 -19.23 4.93 18.82
C GLU A 238 -20.40 4.99 17.82
N TYR A 239 -21.41 4.14 18.02
CA TYR A 239 -22.55 4.01 17.14
C TYR A 239 -23.88 3.90 17.89
N LEU A 240 -24.92 4.54 17.34
CA LEU A 240 -26.28 4.24 17.76
C LEU A 240 -26.74 2.94 17.12
N LYS A 241 -27.46 2.12 17.88
CA LYS A 241 -28.08 0.88 17.37
C LYS A 241 -28.88 1.09 16.10
N LYS A 242 -29.58 2.23 16.00
CA LYS A 242 -30.37 2.57 14.81
C LYS A 242 -29.49 2.74 13.57
N ASP A 243 -28.36 3.42 13.70
CA ASP A 243 -27.45 3.67 12.58
C ASP A 243 -26.85 2.37 12.05
N LEU A 244 -26.51 1.44 12.96
CA LEU A 244 -26.05 0.09 12.59
C LEU A 244 -27.14 -0.72 11.87
N ILE A 245 -28.40 -0.62 12.31
CA ILE A 245 -29.53 -1.27 11.63
C ILE A 245 -29.73 -0.68 10.24
N ASP A 246 -29.75 0.65 10.13
CA ASP A 246 -29.96 1.36 8.87
C ASP A 246 -28.81 1.02 7.88
N PHE A 247 -27.57 0.89 8.35
CA PHE A 247 -26.44 0.43 7.56
C PHE A 247 -26.61 -1.03 7.11
N ILE A 248 -26.85 -1.99 8.01
CA ILE A 248 -26.95 -3.41 7.64
C ILE A 248 -28.16 -3.69 6.72
N ASP A 249 -29.29 -3.01 6.94
CA ASP A 249 -30.51 -3.21 6.16
C ASP A 249 -30.47 -2.47 4.80
N ASP A 250 -29.49 -1.61 4.54
CA ASP A 250 -29.31 -0.95 3.26
C ASP A 250 -28.86 -1.95 2.19
N SER A 251 -29.73 -2.16 1.19
CA SER A 251 -29.50 -3.06 0.06
C SER A 251 -28.32 -2.68 -0.85
N SER A 252 -27.74 -1.49 -0.70
CA SER A 252 -26.54 -1.07 -1.41
C SER A 252 -25.25 -1.56 -0.76
N ASN A 253 -25.30 -2.05 0.48
CA ASN A 253 -24.15 -2.63 1.17
C ASN A 253 -23.93 -4.10 0.81
N GLU A 254 -22.75 -4.62 1.18
CA GLU A 254 -22.28 -5.95 0.77
C GLU A 254 -22.81 -7.12 1.62
N PHE A 255 -23.66 -6.86 2.61
CA PHE A 255 -24.20 -7.93 3.48
C PHE A 255 -25.14 -8.87 2.72
N ILE A 256 -24.89 -10.18 2.82
CA ILE A 256 -25.61 -11.23 2.09
C ILE A 256 -26.58 -11.99 3.01
N ASN A 257 -26.13 -12.33 4.23
CA ASN A 257 -26.75 -13.35 5.08
C ASN A 257 -27.39 -12.77 6.36
N LEU A 258 -26.67 -11.89 7.05
CA LEU A 258 -27.01 -11.25 8.32
C LEU A 258 -28.38 -10.53 8.28
N PRO A 259 -28.74 -9.75 7.25
CA PRO A 259 -30.06 -9.09 7.19
C PRO A 259 -31.22 -10.09 7.24
N LYS A 260 -31.00 -11.31 6.74
CA LYS A 260 -31.99 -12.40 6.71
C LYS A 260 -31.91 -13.29 7.95
N ALA A 261 -30.83 -13.21 8.72
CA ALA A 261 -30.60 -14.05 9.88
C ALA A 261 -31.68 -13.84 10.95
N ARG A 262 -32.20 -14.95 11.49
CA ARG A 262 -33.24 -14.90 12.55
C ARG A 262 -32.71 -14.22 13.82
N ILE A 263 -31.43 -14.41 14.16
CA ILE A 263 -30.83 -13.82 15.35
C ILE A 263 -30.74 -12.29 15.23
N TYR A 264 -30.29 -11.78 14.10
CA TYR A 264 -30.24 -10.35 13.81
C TYR A 264 -31.65 -9.72 13.83
N ASN A 265 -32.63 -10.35 13.18
CA ASN A 265 -34.02 -9.87 13.22
C ASN A 265 -34.65 -9.84 14.63
N ARG A 266 -34.15 -10.66 15.57
CA ARG A 266 -34.52 -10.55 16.99
C ARG A 266 -33.77 -9.40 17.67
N TRP A 267 -32.46 -9.29 17.44
CA TRP A 267 -31.62 -8.22 17.98
C TRP A 267 -32.14 -6.83 17.61
N LYS A 268 -32.58 -6.62 16.35
CA LYS A 268 -33.21 -5.37 15.89
C LYS A 268 -34.40 -4.90 16.74
N LYS A 269 -35.20 -5.86 17.23
CA LYS A 269 -36.44 -5.60 17.97
C LYS A 269 -36.22 -5.40 19.47
N GLN A 270 -35.05 -5.75 19.99
CA GLN A 270 -34.69 -5.51 21.37
C GLN A 270 -34.43 -4.01 21.57
N LYS A 271 -35.01 -3.44 22.62
CA LYS A 271 -34.78 -2.05 23.00
C LYS A 271 -33.36 -1.84 23.46
#